data_AF-X1R640-F1
#
_entry.id   AF-X1R640-F1
#
_cell.length_a   1.000
_cell.length_b   1.000
_cell.length_c   1.000
_cell.angle_alpha   90.00
_cell.angle_beta   90.00
_cell.angle_gamma   90.00
#
_symmetry.space_group_name_H-M   'P 1'
#
loop_
_entity.id
_entity.type
_entity.pdbx_description
1 polymer ?
#
loop_
_entity_poly.entity_id
_entity_poly.type
_entity_poly.pdbx_seq_one_letter_code
_entity_poly.pdbx_strand_id
1 'polypeptide(L)'
;MREGEKVKFPGLKRMWRIFTKEELEIIDNAAYNILSEMGVHIDDKDCVEYLKDTPVEIDEKELIVKFPEYWIREMIAKVPRSYILAGRDPNKDLHVTSAQRDFYALITSGSTKIYEWDEKTNQWNSRIPGEADVIRAFKMVDGSDAYEGTLILIG
;
A
#
# COMPACT_ATOMS: atom_id res chain seq x y z
N MET A 1 5.17 -30.74 -6.06
CA MET A 1 5.36 -30.10 -4.74
C MET A 1 5.33 -31.20 -3.70
N ARG A 2 6.32 -31.25 -2.80
CA ARG A 2 6.30 -32.19 -1.68
C ARG A 2 5.46 -31.58 -0.56
N GLU A 3 4.69 -32.40 0.13
CA GLU A 3 3.87 -31.97 1.26
C GLU A 3 4.77 -31.35 2.34
N GLY A 4 4.48 -30.11 2.75
CA GLY A 4 5.24 -29.35 3.76
C GLY A 4 6.44 -28.53 3.24
N GLU A 5 6.73 -28.53 1.93
CA GLU A 5 7.80 -27.70 1.35
C GLU A 5 7.27 -26.29 1.05
N LYS A 6 7.67 -25.29 1.84
CA LYS A 6 7.28 -23.90 1.63
C LYS A 6 7.76 -23.39 0.27
N VAL A 7 6.83 -23.00 -0.60
CA VAL A 7 7.15 -22.42 -1.90
C VAL A 7 7.23 -20.91 -1.76
N LYS A 8 8.45 -20.37 -1.75
CA LYS A 8 8.66 -18.92 -1.86
C LYS A 8 8.52 -18.46 -3.31
N PHE A 9 7.95 -17.27 -3.50
CA PHE A 9 7.95 -16.65 -4.82
C PHE A 9 9.41 -16.45 -5.27
N PRO A 10 9.80 -16.92 -6.47
CA PRO A 10 11.13 -16.68 -6.99
C PRO A 10 11.24 -15.17 -7.25
N GLY A 11 11.92 -14.45 -6.36
CA GLY A 11 12.06 -13.00 -6.43
C GLY A 11 12.38 -12.51 -7.83
N LEU A 12 11.90 -11.32 -8.18
CA LEU A 12 12.06 -10.79 -9.54
C LEU A 12 13.56 -10.58 -9.84
N LYS A 13 14.08 -11.29 -10.85
CA LYS A 13 15.48 -11.15 -11.27
C LYS A 13 15.80 -9.75 -11.79
N ARG A 14 14.80 -9.07 -12.38
CA ARG A 14 14.89 -7.72 -12.91
C ARG A 14 13.50 -7.08 -12.92
N MET A 15 13.41 -5.85 -12.44
CA MET A 15 12.20 -5.04 -12.56
C MET A 15 12.01 -4.64 -14.03
N TRP A 16 10.80 -4.85 -14.56
CA TRP A 16 10.45 -4.38 -15.90
C TRP A 16 10.38 -2.85 -15.86
N ARG A 17 11.22 -2.19 -16.65
CA ARG A 17 11.20 -0.72 -16.82
C ARG A 17 10.58 -0.40 -18.16
N ILE A 18 9.43 0.26 -18.15
CA ILE A 18 8.72 0.69 -19.36
C ILE A 18 9.12 2.11 -19.80
N PHE A 19 9.64 2.92 -18.88
CA PHE A 19 10.09 4.29 -19.14
C PHE A 19 11.62 4.41 -19.11
N THR A 20 12.16 5.34 -19.90
CA THR A 20 13.56 5.77 -19.80
C THR A 20 13.78 6.66 -18.57
N LYS A 21 15.04 7.01 -18.29
CA LYS A 21 15.38 7.89 -17.17
C LYS A 21 14.83 9.30 -17.39
N GLU A 22 14.92 9.79 -18.62
CA GLU A 22 14.48 11.12 -19.04
C GLU A 22 12.95 11.23 -18.94
N GLU A 23 12.21 10.19 -19.36
CA GLU A 23 10.75 10.12 -19.20
C GLU A 23 10.33 10.14 -17.73
N LEU A 24 11.08 9.44 -16.86
CA LEU A 24 10.83 9.46 -15.42
C LEU A 24 11.10 10.85 -14.81
N GLU A 25 12.14 11.56 -15.26
CA GLU A 25 12.44 12.93 -14.80
C GLU A 25 11.33 13.91 -15.20
N ILE A 26 10.74 13.74 -16.39
CA ILE A 26 9.58 14.54 -16.82
C ILE A 26 8.38 14.31 -15.89
N ILE A 27 8.08 13.05 -15.55
CA ILE A 27 6.98 12.71 -14.65
C ILE A 27 7.24 13.24 -13.24
N ASP A 28 8.45 13.08 -12.72
CA ASP A 28 8.87 13.56 -11.38
C ASP A 28 8.71 15.09 -11.28
N ASN A 29 9.22 15.83 -12.26
CA ASN A 29 9.10 17.29 -12.30
C ASN A 29 7.64 17.75 -12.45
N ALA A 30 6.84 17.05 -13.25
CA ALA A 30 5.41 17.35 -13.39
C ALA A 30 4.67 17.15 -12.05
N ALA A 31 5.00 16.09 -11.31
CA ALA A 31 4.41 15.84 -9.98
C ALA A 31 4.76 16.96 -8.98
N TYR A 32 6.03 17.40 -8.93
CA TYR A 32 6.41 18.52 -8.07
C TYR A 32 5.70 19.82 -8.46
N ASN A 33 5.61 20.12 -9.75
CA ASN A 33 4.91 21.31 -10.23
C ASN A 33 3.42 21.29 -9.86
N ILE A 34 2.75 20.14 -9.92
CA ILE A 34 1.36 20.01 -9.47
C ILE A 34 1.27 20.27 -7.96
N LEU A 35 2.15 19.66 -7.17
CA LEU A 35 2.13 19.83 -5.71
C LEU A 35 2.47 21.26 -5.27
N SER A 36 3.32 21.97 -6.00
CA SER A 36 3.71 23.36 -5.69
C SER A 36 2.71 24.39 -6.17
N GLU A 37 2.15 24.24 -7.37
CA GLU A 37 1.27 25.25 -7.97
C GLU A 37 -0.21 25.02 -7.63
N MET A 38 -0.67 23.76 -7.71
CA MET A 38 -2.07 23.40 -7.47
C MET A 38 -2.31 22.95 -6.03
N GLY A 39 -1.35 22.22 -5.43
CA GLY A 39 -1.47 21.68 -4.08
C GLY A 39 -2.43 20.50 -3.97
N VAL A 40 -2.82 20.19 -2.73
CA VAL A 40 -3.72 19.09 -2.37
C VAL A 40 -4.82 19.63 -1.47
N HIS A 41 -6.07 19.27 -1.75
CA HIS A 41 -7.19 19.56 -0.88
C HIS A 41 -7.20 18.59 0.31
N ILE A 42 -7.19 19.13 1.54
CA ILE A 42 -7.16 18.37 2.79
C ILE A 42 -8.38 18.77 3.63
N ASP A 43 -9.42 17.93 3.57
CA ASP A 43 -10.68 18.15 4.31
C ASP A 43 -10.50 18.12 5.84
N ASP A 44 -9.47 17.43 6.32
CA ASP A 44 -9.18 17.32 7.74
C ASP A 44 -8.46 18.58 8.26
N LYS A 45 -9.20 19.38 9.02
CA LYS A 45 -8.69 20.63 9.61
C LYS A 45 -7.55 20.41 10.60
N ASP A 46 -7.54 19.30 11.32
CA ASP A 46 -6.47 19.01 12.27
C ASP A 46 -5.16 18.78 11.50
N CYS A 47 -5.24 18.10 10.34
CA CYS A 47 -4.10 17.92 9.44
C CYS A 47 -3.57 19.26 8.89
N VAL A 48 -4.46 20.18 8.51
CA VAL A 48 -4.08 21.54 8.07
C VAL A 48 -3.39 22.31 9.20
N GLU A 49 -3.89 22.20 10.44
CA GLU A 49 -3.29 22.85 11.61
C GLU A 49 -1.86 22.37 11.86
N TYR A 50 -1.59 21.06 11.76
CA TYR A 50 -0.22 20.51 11.88
C TYR A 50 0.76 21.04 10.82
N LEU A 51 0.26 21.50 9.68
CA LEU A 51 1.07 21.99 8.57
C LEU A 51 1.40 23.48 8.69
N LYS A 52 0.77 24.24 9.58
CA LYS A 52 1.00 25.69 9.75
C LYS A 52 2.41 26.05 10.17
N ASP A 53 3.07 25.18 10.94
CA ASP A 53 4.45 25.37 11.38
C ASP A 53 5.49 24.90 10.34
N THR A 54 5.03 24.48 9.15
CA THR A 54 5.88 24.00 8.06
C THR A 54 5.95 25.03 6.94
N PRO A 55 6.97 24.99 6.07
CA PRO A 55 7.16 26.00 5.04
C PRO A 55 6.28 25.74 3.80
N VAL A 56 5.01 25.37 4.01
CA VAL A 56 4.01 25.13 2.97
C VAL A 56 3.05 26.32 2.88
N GLU A 57 2.41 26.52 1.73
CA GLU A 57 1.39 27.56 1.55
C GLU A 57 0.01 26.95 1.78
N ILE A 58 -0.81 27.58 2.63
CA ILE A 58 -2.13 27.08 3.01
C ILE A 58 -3.20 28.11 2.62
N ASP A 59 -4.16 27.68 1.81
CA ASP A 59 -5.43 28.36 1.61
C ASP A 59 -6.46 27.74 2.56
N GLU A 60 -6.67 28.38 3.72
CA GLU A 60 -7.62 27.90 4.73
C GLU A 60 -9.08 27.97 4.27
N LYS A 61 -9.39 28.82 3.29
CA LYS A 61 -10.75 29.01 2.81
C LYS A 61 -11.17 27.85 1.90
N GLU A 62 -10.27 27.43 1.01
CA GLU A 62 -10.50 26.31 0.09
C GLU A 62 -9.92 24.98 0.63
N LEU A 63 -9.29 24.98 1.81
CA LEU A 63 -8.59 23.85 2.42
C LEU A 63 -7.53 23.22 1.49
N ILE A 64 -6.79 24.06 0.76
CA ILE A 64 -5.74 23.62 -0.16
C ILE A 64 -4.38 23.88 0.46
N VAL A 65 -3.52 22.86 0.48
CA VAL A 65 -2.11 22.99 0.88
C VAL A 65 -1.21 22.80 -0.33
N LYS A 66 -0.36 23.78 -0.61
CA LYS A 66 0.66 23.73 -1.66
C LYS A 66 2.03 23.47 -1.06
N PHE A 67 2.74 22.53 -1.66
CA PHE A 67 3.99 21.99 -1.14
C PHE A 67 5.14 22.41 -2.05
N PRO A 68 6.09 23.24 -1.59
CA PRO A 68 7.21 23.63 -2.41
C PRO A 68 8.16 22.45 -2.65
N GLU A 69 8.68 22.35 -3.88
CA GLU A 69 9.49 21.22 -4.32
C GLU A 69 10.68 20.92 -3.39
N TYR A 70 11.41 21.94 -2.95
CA TYR A 70 12.58 21.75 -2.09
C TYR A 70 12.22 21.04 -0.77
N TRP A 71 11.05 21.37 -0.21
CA TRP A 71 10.58 20.79 1.04
C TRP A 71 10.13 19.35 0.83
N ILE A 72 9.40 19.06 -0.25
CA ILE A 72 9.02 17.68 -0.60
C ILE A 72 10.27 16.82 -0.78
N ARG A 73 11.28 17.30 -1.53
CA ARG A 73 12.55 16.57 -1.73
C ARG A 73 13.26 16.31 -0.41
N GLU A 74 13.28 17.29 0.51
CA GLU A 74 13.86 17.12 1.85
C GLU A 74 13.09 16.07 2.66
N MET A 75 11.75 16.09 2.63
CA MET A 75 10.93 15.11 3.35
C MET A 75 11.10 13.70 2.79
N ILE A 76 11.10 13.53 1.46
CA ILE A 76 11.34 12.24 0.81
C ILE A 76 12.74 11.71 1.16
N ALA A 77 13.75 12.58 1.23
CA ALA A 77 15.11 12.17 1.60
C ALA A 77 15.22 11.61 3.04
N LYS A 78 14.31 11.98 3.94
CA LYS A 78 14.24 11.45 5.32
C LYS A 78 13.58 10.07 5.38
N VAL A 79 12.90 9.63 4.33
CA VAL A 79 12.18 8.34 4.31
C VAL A 79 13.18 7.18 4.28
N PRO A 80 13.06 6.18 5.18
CA PRO A 80 13.93 5.03 5.16
C PRO A 80 13.73 4.21 3.88
N ARG A 81 14.83 3.73 3.29
CA ARG A 81 14.79 2.87 2.09
C ARG A 81 14.25 1.47 2.35
N SER A 82 14.23 1.07 3.61
CA SER A 82 13.73 -0.22 4.09
C SER A 82 13.37 -0.12 5.56
N TYR A 83 12.36 -0.86 5.98
CA TYR A 83 11.92 -0.91 7.37
C TYR A 83 11.36 -2.31 7.69
N ILE A 84 11.15 -2.58 8.98
CA ILE A 84 10.60 -3.84 9.45
C ILE A 84 9.15 -3.62 9.84
N LEU A 85 8.26 -4.44 9.30
CA LEU A 85 6.91 -4.60 9.78
C LEU A 85 6.92 -5.76 10.78
N ALA A 86 6.96 -5.40 12.07
CA ALA A 86 7.09 -6.37 13.15
C ALA A 86 5.83 -7.21 13.29
N GLY A 87 5.99 -8.52 13.21
CA GLY A 87 4.93 -9.49 13.47
C GLY A 87 4.80 -9.76 14.96
N ARG A 88 3.70 -10.41 15.36
CA ARG A 88 3.53 -10.89 16.74
C ARG A 88 4.61 -11.90 17.15
N ASP A 89 5.05 -12.71 16.20
CA ASP A 89 6.20 -13.60 16.33
C ASP A 89 7.36 -12.98 15.54
N PRO A 90 8.52 -12.69 16.16
CA PRO A 90 9.68 -12.15 15.46
C PRO A 90 10.14 -12.99 14.27
N ASN A 91 9.86 -14.30 14.26
CA ASN A 91 10.17 -15.18 13.12
C ASN A 91 9.27 -14.91 11.90
N LYS A 92 8.23 -14.09 12.07
CA LYS A 92 7.30 -13.62 11.03
C LYS A 92 7.47 -12.13 10.74
N ASP A 93 8.55 -11.50 11.20
CA ASP A 93 8.86 -10.11 10.86
C ASP A 93 9.05 -9.97 9.34
N LEU A 94 8.38 -8.98 8.77
CA LEU A 94 8.50 -8.68 7.35
C LEU A 94 9.48 -7.53 7.14
N HIS A 95 10.63 -7.84 6.56
CA HIS A 95 11.61 -6.85 6.16
C HIS A 95 11.19 -6.24 4.82
N VAL A 96 10.54 -5.07 4.85
CA VAL A 96 10.16 -4.34 3.64
C VAL A 96 11.41 -3.70 3.05
N THR A 97 11.94 -4.32 2.01
CA THR A 97 13.08 -3.83 1.23
C THR A 97 12.61 -3.01 0.03
N SER A 98 13.52 -2.23 -0.58
CA SER A 98 13.18 -1.47 -1.79
C SER A 98 12.71 -2.40 -2.92
N ALA A 99 11.71 -1.94 -3.68
CA ALA A 99 10.82 -2.66 -4.62
C ALA A 99 11.45 -3.51 -5.77
N GLN A 100 12.75 -3.82 -5.72
CA GLN A 100 13.47 -4.43 -6.83
C GLN A 100 13.53 -5.97 -6.78
N ARG A 101 13.18 -6.60 -5.66
CA ARG A 101 13.38 -8.06 -5.48
C ARG A 101 12.17 -8.78 -4.90
N ASP A 102 11.54 -8.17 -3.91
CA ASP A 102 10.56 -8.86 -3.07
C ASP A 102 9.14 -8.46 -3.45
N PHE A 103 8.22 -9.42 -3.39
CA PHE A 103 6.81 -9.21 -3.64
C PHE A 103 6.05 -9.34 -2.33
N TYR A 104 5.49 -8.23 -1.86
CA TYR A 104 4.67 -8.20 -0.65
C TYR A 104 3.19 -8.10 -1.06
N ALA A 105 2.37 -8.99 -0.55
CA ALA A 105 0.92 -8.88 -0.71
C ALA A 105 0.33 -8.39 0.61
N LEU A 106 -0.38 -7.27 0.56
CA LEU A 106 -1.33 -6.92 1.60
C LEU A 106 -2.68 -7.47 1.19
N ILE A 107 -3.22 -8.39 1.98
CA ILE A 107 -4.59 -8.85 1.80
C ILE A 107 -5.46 -8.14 2.81
N THR A 108 -6.41 -7.36 2.31
CA THR A 108 -7.46 -6.80 3.13
C THR A 108 -8.59 -7.83 3.20
N SER A 109 -9.14 -8.04 4.40
CA SER A 109 -10.26 -8.96 4.61
C SER A 109 -11.63 -8.34 4.24
N GLY A 110 -11.63 -7.10 3.76
CA GLY A 110 -12.83 -6.34 3.46
C GLY A 110 -13.23 -6.46 2.00
N SER A 111 -13.97 -7.51 1.65
CA SER A 111 -14.80 -7.44 0.44
C SER A 111 -15.99 -6.53 0.72
N THR A 112 -16.36 -5.63 -0.19
CA THR A 112 -17.64 -4.90 -0.07
C THR A 112 -18.83 -5.82 -0.33
N LYS A 113 -18.60 -6.94 -1.03
CA LYS A 113 -19.62 -7.92 -1.41
C LYS A 113 -18.98 -9.28 -1.70
N ILE A 114 -19.62 -10.36 -1.27
CA ILE A 114 -19.21 -11.74 -1.58
C ILE A 114 -20.09 -12.27 -2.71
N TYR A 115 -19.44 -12.90 -3.69
CA TYR A 115 -20.10 -13.58 -4.80
C TYR A 115 -19.89 -15.08 -4.66
N GLU A 116 -21.00 -15.82 -4.62
CA GLU A 116 -21.01 -17.28 -4.46
C GLU A 116 -21.64 -17.88 -5.71
N TRP A 117 -20.91 -18.79 -6.34
CA TRP A 117 -21.41 -19.56 -7.47
C TRP A 117 -22.36 -20.64 -6.96
N ASP A 118 -23.60 -20.65 -7.45
CA ASP A 118 -24.55 -21.71 -7.20
C ASP A 118 -24.56 -22.69 -8.38
N GLU A 119 -23.96 -23.86 -8.17
CA GLU A 119 -23.85 -24.93 -9.18
C GLU A 119 -25.21 -25.50 -9.60
N LYS A 120 -26.25 -25.40 -8.76
CA LYS A 120 -27.57 -25.94 -9.10
C LYS A 120 -28.33 -25.03 -10.04
N THR A 121 -28.20 -23.72 -9.84
CA THR A 121 -28.89 -22.70 -10.64
C THR A 121 -28.01 -22.16 -11.76
N ASN A 122 -26.71 -22.44 -11.77
CA ASN A 122 -25.69 -21.87 -12.66
C ASN A 122 -25.69 -20.32 -12.64
N GLN A 123 -25.85 -19.75 -11.45
CA GLN A 123 -25.91 -18.31 -11.24
C GLN A 123 -25.00 -17.86 -10.10
N TRP A 124 -24.55 -16.61 -10.19
CA TRP A 124 -23.85 -15.94 -9.10
C TRP A 124 -24.85 -15.31 -8.14
N ASN A 125 -24.85 -15.77 -6.90
CA ASN A 125 -25.53 -15.11 -5.81
C ASN A 125 -24.58 -14.13 -5.12
N SER A 126 -25.14 -13.11 -4.49
CA SER A 126 -24.32 -12.12 -3.79
C SER A 126 -24.90 -11.76 -2.43
N ARG A 127 -24.00 -11.52 -1.47
CA ARG A 127 -24.35 -11.15 -0.11
C ARG A 127 -23.32 -10.23 0.51
N ILE A 128 -23.70 -9.56 1.59
CA ILE A 128 -22.78 -8.78 2.41
C ILE A 128 -21.90 -9.75 3.21
N PRO A 129 -20.57 -9.52 3.29
CA PRO A 129 -19.70 -10.35 4.11
C PRO A 129 -19.99 -10.17 5.61
N GLY A 130 -19.84 -11.26 6.35
CA GLY A 130 -19.87 -11.27 7.82
C GLY A 130 -18.52 -11.62 8.44
N GLU A 131 -18.49 -11.69 9.76
CA GLU A 131 -17.30 -12.07 10.55
C GLU A 131 -16.67 -13.39 10.08
N ALA A 132 -17.50 -14.40 9.78
CA ALA A 132 -17.03 -15.71 9.33
C ALA A 132 -16.23 -15.63 8.01
N ASP A 133 -16.57 -14.69 7.11
CA ASP A 133 -15.86 -14.50 5.85
C ASP A 133 -14.49 -13.87 6.08
N VAL A 134 -14.42 -12.92 7.00
CA VAL A 134 -13.18 -12.28 7.43
C VAL A 134 -12.22 -13.33 8.02
N ILE A 135 -12.72 -14.17 8.94
CA ILE A 135 -11.95 -15.27 9.54
C ILE A 135 -11.48 -16.25 8.46
N ARG A 136 -12.36 -16.60 7.51
CA ARG A 136 -12.04 -17.52 6.42
C ARG A 136 -10.95 -16.94 5.52
N ALA A 137 -11.04 -15.66 5.15
CA ALA A 137 -10.04 -14.98 4.35
C ALA A 137 -8.67 -15.07 5.03
N PHE A 138 -8.58 -14.73 6.32
CA PHE A 138 -7.31 -14.81 7.05
C PHE A 138 -6.74 -16.23 7.13
N LYS A 139 -7.59 -17.25 7.34
CA LYS A 139 -7.14 -18.66 7.29
C LYS A 139 -6.61 -19.06 5.92
N MET A 140 -7.23 -18.58 4.83
CA MET A 140 -6.75 -18.85 3.47
C MET A 140 -5.38 -18.23 3.23
N VAL A 141 -5.15 -17.02 3.73
CA VAL A 141 -3.85 -16.36 3.59
C VAL A 141 -2.79 -17.03 4.45
N ASP A 142 -3.08 -17.32 5.74
CA ASP A 142 -2.12 -17.98 6.65
C ASP A 142 -1.76 -19.40 6.18
N GLY A 143 -2.69 -20.09 5.51
CA GLY A 143 -2.45 -21.40 4.90
C GLY A 143 -1.68 -21.36 3.57
N SER A 144 -1.31 -20.19 3.07
CA SER A 144 -0.62 -20.06 1.78
C SER A 144 0.84 -19.68 1.97
N ASP A 145 1.74 -20.59 1.56
CA ASP A 145 3.19 -20.40 1.67
C ASP A 145 3.76 -19.26 0.81
N ALA A 146 2.98 -18.80 -0.17
CA ALA A 146 3.39 -17.74 -1.09
C ALA A 146 3.22 -16.32 -0.51
N TYR A 147 2.57 -16.17 0.65
CA TYR A 147 2.33 -14.88 1.28
C TYR A 147 3.21 -14.69 2.51
N GLU A 148 4.17 -13.76 2.41
CA GLU A 148 5.07 -13.40 3.52
C GLU A 148 4.57 -12.19 4.35
N GLY A 149 3.27 -11.83 4.25
CA GLY A 149 2.74 -10.58 4.82
C GLY A 149 1.36 -10.66 5.49
N THR A 150 1.00 -11.81 6.04
CA THR A 150 -0.30 -12.00 6.70
C THR A 150 -0.30 -11.36 8.09
N LEU A 151 -1.15 -10.34 8.28
CA LEU A 151 -1.49 -9.66 9.55
C LEU A 151 -0.43 -8.71 10.15
N ILE A 152 -0.70 -7.40 10.06
CA ILE A 152 -0.12 -6.39 10.98
C ILE A 152 -1.21 -5.71 11.83
N LEU A 153 -2.51 -6.02 11.66
CA LEU A 153 -3.56 -5.22 12.31
C LEU A 153 -4.66 -5.97 13.07
N ILE A 154 -4.68 -7.30 13.14
CA ILE A 154 -5.75 -8.00 13.87
C ILE A 154 -5.21 -9.22 14.64
N GLY A 155 -4.83 -9.03 15.91
CA GLY A 155 -4.50 -10.15 16.81
C GLY A 155 -3.70 -9.74 18.04
#